data_AF-A0A960LT33-F1
#
_entry.id   AF-A0A960LT33-F1
#
_cell.length_a   1.000
_cell.length_b   1.000
_cell.length_c   1.000
_cell.angle_alpha   90.00
_cell.angle_beta   90.00
_cell.angle_gamma   90.00
#
_symmetry.space_group_name_H-M   'P 1'
#
loop_
_entity.id
_entity.type
_entity.pdbx_description
1 polymer ?
#
loop_
_entity_poly.entity_id
_entity_poly.type
_entity_poly.pdbx_seq_one_letter_code
_entity_poly.pdbx_strand_id
1 'polypeptide(L)'
;METIVAVPEIRLLFGRKGTTCQRHGAEALLDLAVPVLCGPDEELFVTGQETDTLEVTGPFQVLRSADGEIRAGVAALPCHGLGESVAYELYHHLLEITAGQSLYRVWNFVPGINAETNGLEHYRSFNIGRCRAFRERFGESGIEPHLPAASAVGIDDPHLVVVFLTGRAPVSYFENPLQVPAYRYPEQYGPCSPSFARGAVVDHGPFGGRVGYLSGTASICGHETVGEGDVVKQLEMTMANIRLMMEK
;
A
#
# COMPACT_ATOMS: atom_id res chain seq x y z
N MET A 1 7.98 -25.61 33.09
CA MET A 1 7.39 -24.29 32.80
C MET A 1 7.51 -24.12 31.31
N GLU A 2 6.42 -24.32 30.56
CA GLU A 2 6.39 -23.93 29.15
C GLU A 2 6.41 -22.41 29.10
N THR A 3 7.48 -21.85 28.55
CA THR A 3 7.55 -20.42 28.25
C THR A 3 6.58 -20.18 27.11
N ILE A 4 5.46 -19.49 27.36
CA ILE A 4 4.56 -19.05 26.30
C ILE A 4 5.36 -18.10 25.42
N VAL A 5 5.69 -18.52 24.20
CA VAL A 5 6.36 -17.68 23.21
C VAL A 5 5.28 -16.76 22.61
N ALA A 6 5.48 -15.45 22.73
CA ALA A 6 4.57 -14.48 22.13
C ALA A 6 4.69 -14.55 20.60
N VAL A 7 3.57 -14.78 19.92
CA VAL A 7 3.50 -14.82 18.45
C VAL A 7 3.60 -13.41 17.91
N PRO A 8 4.48 -13.13 16.94
CA PRO A 8 4.62 -11.78 16.42
C PRO A 8 3.40 -11.36 15.59
N GLU A 9 3.04 -10.10 15.69
CA GLU A 9 1.90 -9.53 14.97
C GLU A 9 2.10 -8.06 14.63
N ILE A 10 1.36 -7.59 13.63
CA ILE A 10 1.27 -6.18 13.25
C ILE A 10 -0.19 -5.76 13.40
N ARG A 11 -0.43 -4.67 14.13
CA ARG A 11 -1.75 -4.07 14.34
C ARG A 11 -1.78 -2.64 13.82
N LEU A 12 -2.89 -2.29 13.16
CA LEU A 12 -3.20 -0.94 12.69
C LEU A 12 -4.25 -0.36 13.63
N LEU A 13 -3.96 0.80 14.21
CA LEU A 13 -4.84 1.48 15.16
C LEU A 13 -5.28 2.82 14.59
N PHE A 14 -6.56 3.00 14.35
CA PHE A 14 -7.13 4.18 13.71
C PHE A 14 -7.68 5.18 14.75
N GLY A 15 -8.00 6.40 14.31
CA GLY A 15 -8.55 7.44 15.16
C GLY A 15 -7.59 7.97 16.23
N ARG A 16 -6.29 7.75 16.06
CA ARG A 16 -5.25 8.17 17.01
C ARG A 16 -4.93 9.66 16.84
N LYS A 17 -4.39 10.29 17.89
CA LYS A 17 -4.09 11.75 17.89
C LYS A 17 -2.93 12.13 16.97
N GLY A 18 -2.09 11.18 16.62
CA GLY A 18 -0.95 11.35 15.73
C GLY A 18 -0.52 10.01 15.19
N THR A 19 0.16 10.02 14.04
CA THR A 19 0.64 8.80 13.41
C THR A 19 1.98 8.39 14.01
N THR A 20 2.11 7.15 14.47
CA THR A 20 3.39 6.60 14.92
C THR A 20 3.53 5.13 14.54
N CYS A 21 4.76 4.67 14.35
CA CYS A 21 5.06 3.25 14.14
C CYS A 21 6.04 2.79 15.21
N GLN A 22 5.60 1.89 16.09
CA GLN A 22 6.36 1.45 17.25
C GLN A 22 6.34 -0.08 17.35
N ARG A 23 7.37 -0.63 17.98
CA ARG A 23 7.45 -2.06 18.29
C ARG A 23 7.54 -2.28 19.78
N HIS A 24 6.61 -3.07 20.33
CA HIS A 24 6.55 -3.47 21.73
C HIS A 24 6.71 -4.99 21.81
N GLY A 25 7.94 -5.45 21.99
CA GLY A 25 8.24 -6.88 22.03
C GLY A 25 7.95 -7.58 20.70
N ALA A 26 6.94 -8.45 20.69
CA ALA A 26 6.49 -9.21 19.52
C ALA A 26 5.43 -8.47 18.69
N GLU A 27 4.97 -7.30 19.13
CA GLU A 27 3.92 -6.54 18.43
C GLU A 27 4.49 -5.29 17.76
N ALA A 28 4.11 -5.04 16.50
CA ALA A 28 4.26 -3.74 15.86
C ALA A 28 2.91 -3.04 15.84
N LEU A 29 2.88 -1.82 16.39
CA LEU A 29 1.70 -0.96 16.42
C LEU A 29 1.92 0.20 15.46
N LEU A 30 1.02 0.34 14.50
CA LEU A 30 0.93 1.50 13.62
C LEU A 30 -0.31 2.31 14.02
N ASP A 31 -0.08 3.35 14.82
CA ASP A 31 -1.09 4.36 15.14
C ASP A 31 -1.29 5.24 13.91
N LEU A 32 -2.54 5.45 13.51
CA LEU A 32 -2.94 6.25 12.36
C LEU A 32 -3.91 7.34 12.81
N ALA A 33 -3.56 8.58 12.45
CA ALA A 33 -4.45 9.73 12.58
C ALA A 33 -5.51 9.79 11.45
N VAL A 34 -6.05 8.62 11.08
CA VAL A 34 -7.16 8.50 10.13
C VAL A 34 -8.46 8.45 10.93
N PRO A 35 -9.44 9.34 10.65
CA PRO A 35 -10.71 9.34 11.37
C PRO A 35 -11.48 8.02 11.23
N VAL A 36 -12.01 7.52 12.36
CA VAL A 36 -12.92 6.36 12.37
C VAL A 36 -14.35 6.87 12.28
N LEU A 37 -14.98 6.69 11.12
CA LEU A 37 -16.38 7.10 10.91
C LEU A 37 -17.36 6.09 11.51
N CYS A 38 -17.04 4.80 11.40
CA CYS A 38 -17.80 3.68 11.93
C CYS A 38 -16.93 2.42 11.97
N GLY A 39 -17.39 1.39 12.69
CA GLY A 39 -16.69 0.11 12.79
C GLY A 39 -15.59 0.10 13.86
N PRO A 40 -14.77 -0.96 13.90
CA PRO A 40 -13.65 -1.05 14.82
C PRO A 40 -12.58 0.01 14.49
N ASP A 41 -11.91 0.51 15.52
CA ASP A 41 -10.76 1.42 15.41
C ASP A 41 -9.43 0.66 15.40
N GLU A 42 -9.47 -0.65 15.25
CA GLU A 42 -8.31 -1.53 15.25
C GLU A 42 -8.47 -2.64 14.19
N GLU A 43 -7.37 -2.94 13.51
CA GLU A 43 -7.26 -4.05 12.58
C GLU A 43 -6.01 -4.87 12.91
N LEU A 44 -6.20 -6.17 13.19
CA LEU A 44 -5.12 -7.14 13.23
C LEU A 44 -4.67 -7.41 11.79
N PHE A 45 -3.58 -6.78 11.38
CA PHE A 45 -3.15 -6.75 9.98
C PHE A 45 -2.51 -8.07 9.55
N VAL A 46 -1.59 -8.59 10.37
CA VAL A 46 -1.00 -9.92 10.17
C VAL A 46 -0.58 -10.52 11.50
N THR A 47 -0.74 -11.84 11.62
CA THR A 47 -0.19 -12.64 12.71
C THR A 47 0.79 -13.65 12.11
N GLY A 48 1.96 -13.77 12.73
CA GLY A 48 2.96 -14.75 12.37
C GLY A 48 2.70 -16.13 13.00
N GLN A 49 3.75 -16.93 13.03
CA GLN A 49 3.86 -18.18 13.76
C GLN A 49 4.85 -18.02 14.91
N GLU A 50 4.87 -18.96 15.85
CA GLU A 50 5.78 -18.92 17.02
C GLU A 50 7.27 -18.82 16.64
N THR A 51 7.63 -19.30 15.45
CA THR A 51 9.00 -19.27 14.93
C THR A 51 9.33 -18.02 14.12
N ASP A 52 8.34 -17.17 13.85
CA ASP A 52 8.54 -15.94 13.09
C ASP A 52 9.16 -14.86 13.98
N THR A 53 9.73 -13.84 13.37
CA THR A 53 10.33 -12.70 14.05
C THR A 53 9.70 -11.39 13.60
N LEU A 54 9.66 -10.43 14.52
CA LEU A 54 9.36 -9.04 14.22
C LEU A 54 10.64 -8.22 14.39
N GLU A 55 11.12 -7.62 13.31
CA GLU A 55 12.41 -6.93 13.27
C GLU A 55 12.32 -5.57 12.59
N VAL A 56 13.35 -4.73 12.76
CA VAL A 56 13.47 -3.44 12.09
C VAL A 56 14.42 -3.60 10.91
N THR A 57 13.96 -3.30 9.70
CA THR A 57 14.81 -3.27 8.50
C THR A 57 14.62 -1.95 7.76
N GLY A 58 15.66 -1.12 7.76
CA GLY A 58 15.54 0.26 7.27
C GLY A 58 14.45 1.02 8.06
N PRO A 59 13.50 1.68 7.38
CA PRO A 59 12.41 2.38 8.06
C PRO A 59 11.25 1.47 8.50
N PHE A 60 11.27 0.18 8.16
CA PHE A 60 10.14 -0.73 8.36
C PHE A 60 10.27 -1.59 9.63
N GLN A 61 9.15 -1.74 10.34
CA GLN A 61 8.91 -2.91 11.18
C GLN A 61 8.41 -4.03 10.26
N VAL A 62 9.10 -5.17 10.20
CA VAL A 62 8.79 -6.27 9.29
C VAL A 62 8.56 -7.57 10.04
N LEU A 63 7.52 -8.30 9.63
CA LEU A 63 7.26 -9.66 10.09
C LEU A 63 7.93 -10.62 9.11
N ARG A 64 8.92 -11.37 9.61
CA ARG A 64 9.72 -12.32 8.84
C ARG A 64 9.48 -13.74 9.35
N SER A 65 9.28 -14.68 8.44
CA SER A 65 9.18 -16.09 8.79
C SER A 65 10.54 -16.71 9.11
N ALA A 66 10.51 -17.87 9.78
CA ALA A 66 11.71 -18.62 10.13
C ALA A 66 12.61 -18.98 8.92
N ASP A 67 12.03 -19.15 7.73
CA ASP A 67 12.73 -19.43 6.48
C ASP A 67 13.15 -18.15 5.70
N GLY A 68 13.06 -17.01 6.36
CA GLY A 68 13.58 -15.72 5.89
C GLY A 68 12.63 -14.93 4.97
N GLU A 69 11.44 -15.43 4.66
CA GLU A 69 10.44 -14.71 3.87
C GLU A 69 9.84 -13.55 4.69
N ILE A 70 9.83 -12.34 4.13
CA ILE A 70 9.04 -11.24 4.71
C ILE A 70 7.58 -11.49 4.35
N ARG A 71 6.66 -11.39 5.31
CA ARG A 71 5.21 -11.49 5.03
C ARG A 71 4.53 -10.14 4.97
N ALA A 72 4.99 -9.20 5.78
CA ALA A 72 4.41 -7.88 5.89
C ALA A 72 5.42 -6.87 6.44
N GLY A 73 5.13 -5.59 6.25
CA GLY A 73 5.82 -4.52 6.98
C GLY A 73 5.06 -3.21 7.02
N VAL A 74 5.42 -2.38 7.99
CA VAL A 74 4.83 -1.06 8.23
C VAL A 74 5.92 -0.03 8.53
N ALA A 75 5.77 1.18 8.00
CA ALA A 75 6.62 2.32 8.30
C ALA A 75 5.80 3.61 8.27
N ALA A 76 6.20 4.57 9.12
CA ALA A 76 5.70 5.93 9.11
C ALA A 76 6.90 6.87 9.24
N LEU A 77 7.14 7.72 8.23
CA LEU A 77 8.22 8.69 8.25
C LEU A 77 7.68 10.12 8.22
N PRO A 78 8.26 11.06 9.00
CA PRO A 78 7.89 12.46 8.93
C PRO A 78 7.99 13.01 7.50
N CYS A 79 6.95 13.71 7.06
CA CYS A 79 6.83 14.25 5.71
C CYS A 79 6.07 15.58 5.77
N HIS A 80 6.81 16.69 5.62
CA HIS A 80 6.26 18.04 5.61
C HIS A 80 6.29 18.61 4.19
N GLY A 81 5.12 18.92 3.63
CA GLY A 81 5.00 19.45 2.27
C GLY A 81 5.15 18.36 1.21
N LEU A 82 6.04 18.59 0.23
CA LEU A 82 6.28 17.66 -0.89
C LEU A 82 6.92 16.35 -0.41
N GLY A 83 6.26 15.23 -0.73
CA GLY A 83 6.65 13.90 -0.26
C GLY A 83 7.58 13.10 -1.16
N GLU A 84 8.15 13.67 -2.23
CA GLU A 84 8.98 12.95 -3.20
C GLU A 84 10.14 12.19 -2.56
N SER A 85 10.95 12.85 -1.74
CA SER A 85 12.14 12.23 -1.12
C SER A 85 11.77 11.12 -0.15
N VAL A 86 10.75 11.35 0.69
CA VAL A 86 10.27 10.36 1.68
C VAL A 86 9.63 9.17 0.97
N ALA A 87 8.85 9.41 -0.09
CA ALA A 87 8.26 8.35 -0.91
C ALA A 87 9.34 7.52 -1.60
N TYR A 88 10.37 8.17 -2.16
CA TYR A 88 11.51 7.47 -2.73
C TYR A 88 12.23 6.61 -1.68
N GLU A 89 12.53 7.16 -0.50
CA GLU A 89 13.21 6.42 0.58
C GLU A 89 12.42 5.17 1.01
N LEU A 90 11.11 5.31 1.24
CA LEU A 90 10.23 4.22 1.64
C LEU A 90 10.16 3.14 0.56
N TYR A 91 9.96 3.53 -0.71
CA TYR A 91 9.84 2.55 -1.80
C TYR A 91 11.18 1.93 -2.19
N HIS A 92 12.30 2.66 -2.10
CA HIS A 92 13.63 2.10 -2.32
C HIS A 92 13.91 0.98 -1.32
N HIS A 93 13.74 1.25 -0.01
CA HIS A 93 13.91 0.22 1.02
C HIS A 93 12.90 -0.92 0.88
N LEU A 94 11.63 -0.62 0.59
CA LEU A 94 10.62 -1.65 0.35
C LEU A 94 11.05 -2.63 -0.75
N LEU A 95 11.50 -2.10 -1.89
CA LEU A 95 11.91 -2.91 -3.05
C LEU A 95 13.25 -3.64 -2.83
N GLU A 96 14.11 -3.10 -1.97
CA GLU A 96 15.35 -3.75 -1.55
C GLU A 96 15.09 -4.94 -0.62
N ILE A 97 14.34 -4.73 0.47
CA ILE A 97 14.10 -5.76 1.48
C ILE A 97 13.22 -6.90 0.97
N THR A 98 12.38 -6.63 -0.03
CA THR A 98 11.49 -7.62 -0.68
C THR A 98 12.09 -8.20 -1.97
N ALA A 99 13.37 -7.96 -2.25
CA ALA A 99 14.03 -8.52 -3.42
C ALA A 99 13.92 -10.06 -3.45
N GLY A 100 13.46 -10.60 -4.57
CA GLY A 100 13.22 -12.05 -4.72
C GLY A 100 11.84 -12.52 -4.24
N GLN A 101 11.00 -11.61 -3.73
CA GLN A 101 9.60 -11.84 -3.40
C GLN A 101 8.69 -11.03 -4.32
N SER A 102 7.40 -11.35 -4.29
CA SER A 102 6.37 -10.56 -4.96
C SER A 102 5.64 -9.69 -3.95
N LEU A 103 5.39 -8.42 -4.29
CA LEU A 103 4.51 -7.55 -3.49
C LEU A 103 3.06 -7.90 -3.80
N TYR A 104 2.25 -8.17 -2.78
CA TYR A 104 0.84 -8.52 -2.96
C TYR A 104 -0.05 -7.28 -2.93
N ARG A 105 0.12 -6.45 -1.90
CA ARG A 105 -0.71 -5.27 -1.66
C ARG A 105 0.08 -4.21 -0.90
N VAL A 106 -0.06 -2.94 -1.29
CA VAL A 106 0.59 -1.80 -0.62
C VAL A 106 -0.41 -0.68 -0.31
N TRP A 107 -0.50 -0.25 0.93
CA TRP A 107 -1.33 0.88 1.35
C TRP A 107 -0.45 2.09 1.66
N ASN A 108 -0.92 3.27 1.26
CA ASN A 108 -0.24 4.54 1.45
C ASN A 108 -1.19 5.55 2.10
N PHE A 109 -0.73 6.23 3.14
CA PHE A 109 -1.43 7.37 3.74
C PHE A 109 -0.55 8.61 3.53
N VAL A 110 -1.02 9.52 2.68
CA VAL A 110 -0.23 10.65 2.17
C VAL A 110 -0.65 11.94 2.87
N PRO A 111 0.27 12.63 3.59
CA PRO A 111 -0.02 13.87 4.30
C PRO A 111 -0.56 14.96 3.38
N GLY A 112 -1.76 15.47 3.70
CA GLY A 112 -2.39 16.53 2.92
C GLY A 112 -2.40 16.19 1.43
N ILE A 113 -2.87 15.00 1.05
CA ILE A 113 -2.74 14.42 -0.30
C ILE A 113 -3.07 15.38 -1.47
N ASN A 114 -4.05 16.27 -1.30
CA ASN A 114 -4.47 17.26 -2.30
C ASN A 114 -3.94 18.68 -2.03
N ALA A 115 -3.15 18.88 -0.99
CA ALA A 115 -2.48 20.15 -0.76
C ALA A 115 -1.39 20.37 -1.80
N GLU A 116 -1.09 21.64 -2.06
CA GLU A 116 -0.06 22.05 -3.01
C GLU A 116 1.06 22.81 -2.30
N THR A 117 2.30 22.49 -2.68
CA THR A 117 3.48 23.25 -2.28
C THR A 117 4.22 23.66 -3.54
N ASN A 118 4.42 24.97 -3.74
CA ASN A 118 5.07 25.54 -4.93
C ASN A 118 4.42 25.09 -6.27
N GLY A 119 3.09 24.94 -6.30
CA GLY A 119 2.33 24.55 -7.50
C GLY A 119 2.41 23.06 -7.85
N LEU A 120 2.95 22.22 -6.96
CA LEU A 120 2.93 20.77 -7.09
C LEU A 120 2.05 20.15 -6.00
N GLU A 121 1.03 19.40 -6.40
CA GLU A 121 0.18 18.61 -5.52
C GLU A 121 1.00 17.52 -4.81
N HIS A 122 0.75 17.33 -3.51
CA HIS A 122 1.46 16.35 -2.69
C HIS A 122 1.34 14.92 -3.22
N TYR A 123 0.16 14.51 -3.72
CA TYR A 123 -0.01 13.21 -4.36
C TYR A 123 0.89 13.02 -5.58
N ARG A 124 1.04 14.05 -6.42
CA ARG A 124 1.91 14.01 -7.60
C ARG A 124 3.37 13.91 -7.18
N SER A 125 3.78 14.67 -6.16
CA SER A 125 5.12 14.58 -5.58
C SER A 125 5.42 13.18 -5.01
N PHE A 126 4.49 12.60 -4.26
CA PHE A 126 4.57 11.21 -3.80
C PHE A 126 4.74 10.22 -4.98
N ASN A 127 3.99 10.39 -6.06
CA ASN A 127 4.11 9.55 -7.25
C ASN A 127 5.47 9.66 -7.93
N ILE A 128 6.10 10.84 -7.97
CA ILE A 128 7.45 11.02 -8.51
C ILE A 128 8.45 10.14 -7.74
N GLY A 129 8.45 10.24 -6.41
CA GLY A 129 9.36 9.46 -5.56
C GLY A 129 9.16 7.95 -5.69
N ARG A 130 7.90 7.52 -5.65
CA ARG A 130 7.53 6.11 -5.85
C ARG A 130 7.94 5.59 -7.23
N CYS A 131 7.62 6.33 -8.29
CA CYS A 131 7.91 5.93 -9.66
C CYS A 131 9.42 5.81 -9.89
N ARG A 132 10.19 6.76 -9.34
CA ARG A 132 11.65 6.73 -9.37
C ARG A 132 12.21 5.44 -8.74
N ALA A 133 11.75 5.07 -7.54
CA ALA A 133 12.22 3.86 -6.88
C ALA A 133 11.93 2.57 -7.70
N PHE A 134 10.74 2.46 -8.31
CA PHE A 134 10.41 1.33 -9.19
C PHE A 134 11.29 1.30 -10.44
N ARG A 135 11.46 2.45 -11.12
CA ARG A 135 12.27 2.56 -12.34
C ARG A 135 13.74 2.26 -12.09
N GLU A 136 14.31 2.72 -10.98
CA GLU A 136 15.68 2.39 -10.61
C GLU A 136 15.86 0.90 -10.35
N ARG A 137 14.86 0.24 -9.73
CA ARG A 137 14.94 -1.20 -9.40
C ARG A 137 14.74 -2.14 -10.57
N PHE A 138 13.83 -1.81 -11.49
CA PHE A 138 13.37 -2.72 -12.56
C PHE A 138 13.62 -2.19 -13.98
N GLY A 139 14.14 -0.96 -14.11
CA GLY A 139 14.31 -0.28 -15.39
C GLY A 139 13.06 0.45 -15.86
N GLU A 140 13.25 1.45 -16.74
CA GLU A 140 12.18 2.34 -17.24
C GLU A 140 10.99 1.60 -17.86
N SER A 141 11.24 0.52 -18.61
CA SER A 141 10.22 -0.29 -19.27
C SER A 141 9.86 -1.58 -18.52
N GLY A 142 10.50 -1.84 -17.38
CA GLY A 142 10.42 -3.13 -16.67
C GLY A 142 9.51 -3.14 -15.45
N ILE A 143 8.85 -2.03 -15.10
CA ILE A 143 8.10 -1.93 -13.84
C ILE A 143 6.78 -2.72 -13.84
N GLU A 144 6.10 -2.84 -14.98
CA GLU A 144 4.72 -3.33 -15.09
C GLU A 144 4.47 -4.70 -14.42
N PRO A 145 5.34 -5.73 -14.60
CA PRO A 145 5.17 -7.03 -13.96
C PRO A 145 5.39 -7.04 -12.45
N HIS A 146 5.78 -5.91 -11.84
CA HIS A 146 6.15 -5.79 -10.43
C HIS A 146 5.24 -4.83 -9.65
N LEU A 147 4.21 -4.26 -10.29
CA LEU A 147 3.32 -3.31 -9.65
C LEU A 147 2.23 -4.03 -8.84
N PRO A 148 2.23 -3.89 -7.49
CA PRO A 148 1.24 -4.57 -6.67
C PRO A 148 -0.14 -3.91 -6.81
N ALA A 149 -1.16 -4.59 -6.28
CA ALA A 149 -2.37 -3.89 -5.91
C ALA A 149 -2.01 -2.78 -4.89
N ALA A 150 -2.64 -1.61 -4.99
CA ALA A 150 -2.32 -0.50 -4.10
C ALA A 150 -3.49 0.45 -3.83
N SER A 151 -3.33 1.27 -2.78
CA SER A 151 -4.19 2.41 -2.49
C SER A 151 -3.35 3.54 -1.92
N ALA A 152 -3.76 4.77 -2.22
CA ALA A 152 -3.23 5.97 -1.60
C ALA A 152 -4.42 6.84 -1.21
N VAL A 153 -4.50 7.20 0.07
CA VAL A 153 -5.52 8.10 0.61
C VAL A 153 -4.86 9.19 1.44
N GLY A 154 -5.59 10.29 1.68
CA GLY A 154 -5.10 11.38 2.51
C GLY A 154 -5.09 11.04 3.98
N ILE A 155 -4.17 11.66 4.71
CA ILE A 155 -4.16 11.70 6.18
C ILE A 155 -3.90 13.13 6.64
N ASP A 156 -4.55 13.53 7.74
CA ASP A 156 -4.39 14.85 8.37
C ASP A 156 -3.34 14.79 9.50
N ASP A 157 -2.15 14.34 9.14
CA ASP A 157 -0.99 14.18 10.02
C ASP A 157 0.30 14.20 9.17
N PRO A 158 1.43 14.74 9.66
CA PRO A 158 2.63 14.96 8.86
C PRO A 158 3.52 13.71 8.73
N HIS A 159 2.95 12.51 8.56
CA HIS A 159 3.70 11.28 8.31
C HIS A 159 3.24 10.57 7.04
N LEU A 160 4.19 10.28 6.14
CA LEU A 160 3.94 9.38 5.02
C LEU A 160 4.05 7.95 5.53
N VAL A 161 2.96 7.20 5.40
CA VAL A 161 2.87 5.83 5.87
C VAL A 161 2.84 4.88 4.69
N VAL A 162 3.62 3.79 4.77
CA VAL A 162 3.58 2.66 3.84
C VAL A 162 3.39 1.38 4.63
N VAL A 163 2.39 0.60 4.20
CA VAL A 163 2.08 -0.73 4.73
C VAL A 163 2.06 -1.70 3.56
N PHE A 164 2.62 -2.90 3.71
CA PHE A 164 2.65 -3.86 2.61
C PHE A 164 2.49 -5.31 3.06
N LEU A 165 2.03 -6.13 2.12
CA LEU A 165 2.06 -7.60 2.15
C LEU A 165 2.93 -8.11 1.00
N THR A 166 3.69 -9.17 1.24
CA THR A 166 4.59 -9.78 0.27
C THR A 166 4.87 -11.25 0.62
N GLY A 167 5.42 -12.00 -0.32
CA GLY A 167 5.88 -13.36 -0.11
C GLY A 167 6.36 -14.00 -1.42
N ARG A 168 6.68 -15.29 -1.36
CA ARG A 168 7.18 -16.08 -2.50
C ARG A 168 6.07 -16.77 -3.29
N ALA A 169 4.84 -16.79 -2.77
CA ALA A 169 3.71 -17.37 -3.49
C ALA A 169 3.49 -16.65 -4.83
N PRO A 170 3.17 -17.37 -5.92
CA PRO A 170 2.90 -16.76 -7.22
C PRO A 170 1.76 -15.75 -7.15
N VAL A 171 1.94 -14.62 -7.85
CA VAL A 171 0.94 -13.55 -7.94
C VAL A 171 0.60 -13.25 -9.39
N SER A 172 -0.68 -13.01 -9.65
CA SER A 172 -1.19 -12.50 -10.93
C SER A 172 -1.80 -11.13 -10.70
N TYR A 173 -1.15 -10.09 -11.23
CA TYR A 173 -1.69 -8.73 -11.24
C TYR A 173 -2.69 -8.58 -12.38
N PHE A 174 -3.76 -7.82 -12.17
CA PHE A 174 -4.80 -7.64 -13.16
C PHE A 174 -5.32 -6.20 -13.21
N GLU A 175 -5.83 -5.83 -14.38
CA GLU A 175 -6.36 -4.50 -14.70
C GLU A 175 -7.87 -4.52 -14.87
N ASN A 176 -8.50 -3.35 -14.66
CA ASN A 176 -9.91 -3.14 -14.91
C ASN A 176 -10.10 -2.79 -16.41
N PRO A 177 -10.88 -3.55 -17.18
CA PRO A 177 -11.04 -3.32 -18.62
C PRO A 177 -11.78 -2.01 -18.96
N LEU A 178 -12.47 -1.40 -17.99
CA LEU A 178 -13.08 -0.07 -18.13
C LEU A 178 -12.12 1.07 -17.77
N GLN A 179 -10.90 0.78 -17.34
CA GLN A 179 -9.94 1.78 -16.90
C GLN A 179 -8.63 1.65 -17.68
N VAL A 180 -8.01 2.80 -17.95
CA VAL A 180 -6.61 2.83 -18.36
C VAL A 180 -5.78 2.33 -17.15
N PRO A 181 -4.75 1.50 -17.36
CA PRO A 181 -3.84 1.13 -16.28
C PRO A 181 -3.22 2.39 -15.65
N ALA A 182 -3.11 2.42 -14.32
CA ALA A 182 -2.74 3.66 -13.62
C ALA A 182 -1.36 4.19 -14.04
N TYR A 183 -0.41 3.29 -14.28
CA TYR A 183 0.94 3.59 -14.75
C TYR A 183 1.00 4.07 -16.21
N ARG A 184 -0.13 4.08 -16.92
CA ARG A 184 -0.28 4.60 -18.30
C ARG A 184 -1.17 5.85 -18.36
N TYR A 185 -1.48 6.47 -17.24
CA TYR A 185 -2.23 7.72 -17.20
C TYR A 185 -1.50 8.86 -17.94
N PRO A 186 -2.25 9.79 -18.58
CA PRO A 186 -1.66 10.93 -19.28
C PRO A 186 -0.99 11.94 -18.33
N GLU A 187 -0.05 12.71 -18.87
CA GLU A 187 0.79 13.67 -18.13
C GLU A 187 0.02 14.78 -17.40
N GLN A 188 -1.26 15.02 -17.76
CA GLN A 188 -2.12 15.98 -17.06
C GLN A 188 -2.29 15.65 -15.56
N TYR A 189 -2.11 14.39 -15.18
CA TYR A 189 -2.18 13.92 -13.79
C TYR A 189 -0.84 14.02 -13.04
N GLY A 190 0.21 14.53 -13.68
CA GLY A 190 1.50 14.82 -13.07
C GLY A 190 2.69 14.24 -13.84
N PRO A 191 3.92 14.59 -13.43
CA PRO A 191 5.15 14.20 -14.14
C PRO A 191 5.43 12.68 -14.13
N CYS A 192 4.85 11.96 -13.17
CA CYS A 192 4.95 10.51 -13.06
C CYS A 192 3.56 9.94 -12.78
N SER A 193 3.17 8.94 -13.56
CA SER A 193 1.92 8.21 -13.38
C SER A 193 1.98 7.33 -12.12
N PRO A 194 0.83 7.05 -11.47
CA PRO A 194 0.79 6.15 -10.32
C PRO A 194 1.28 4.72 -10.65
N SER A 195 2.09 4.12 -9.77
CA SER A 195 2.70 2.80 -9.98
C SER A 195 1.94 1.70 -9.21
N PHE A 196 0.82 1.21 -9.74
CA PHE A 196 0.04 0.11 -9.16
C PHE A 196 -0.88 -0.60 -10.18
N ALA A 197 -1.23 -1.85 -9.91
CA ALA A 197 -2.24 -2.63 -10.65
C ALA A 197 -3.64 -2.50 -10.02
N ARG A 198 -4.73 -2.83 -10.73
CA ARG A 198 -6.10 -2.74 -10.15
C ARG A 198 -6.43 -3.84 -9.15
N GLY A 199 -5.73 -4.96 -9.22
CA GLY A 199 -5.76 -5.97 -8.18
C GLY A 199 -4.68 -7.02 -8.38
N ALA A 200 -4.59 -7.94 -7.43
CA ALA A 200 -3.65 -9.05 -7.42
C ALA A 200 -4.35 -10.31 -6.92
N VAL A 201 -4.10 -11.46 -7.54
CA VAL A 201 -4.48 -12.77 -7.00
C VAL A 201 -3.22 -13.51 -6.60
N VAL A 202 -3.14 -13.92 -5.34
CA VAL A 202 -2.04 -14.73 -4.78
C VAL A 202 -2.51 -16.16 -4.65
N ASP A 203 -1.73 -17.10 -5.18
CA ASP A 203 -1.99 -18.54 -5.08
C ASP A 203 -1.10 -19.17 -4.01
N HIS A 204 -1.65 -19.42 -2.82
CA HIS A 204 -0.96 -20.09 -1.71
C HIS A 204 -0.96 -21.62 -1.86
N GLY A 205 -1.30 -22.14 -3.03
CA GLY A 205 -1.28 -23.56 -3.36
C GLY A 205 -2.48 -24.33 -2.82
N PRO A 206 -2.49 -25.67 -2.98
CA PRO A 206 -3.67 -26.52 -2.77
C PRO A 206 -4.29 -26.44 -1.36
N PHE A 207 -3.48 -26.11 -0.35
CA PHE A 207 -3.91 -26.06 1.05
C PHE A 207 -4.13 -24.63 1.56
N GLY A 208 -3.55 -23.63 0.89
CA GLY A 208 -3.68 -22.21 1.26
C GLY A 208 -4.74 -21.44 0.46
N GLY A 209 -5.18 -22.00 -0.67
CA GLY A 209 -6.19 -21.38 -1.53
C GLY A 209 -5.68 -20.15 -2.28
N ARG A 210 -6.62 -19.38 -2.83
CA ARG A 210 -6.34 -18.13 -3.55
C ARG A 210 -6.91 -16.94 -2.80
N VAL A 211 -6.11 -15.88 -2.68
CA VAL A 211 -6.50 -14.62 -2.04
C VAL A 211 -6.45 -13.49 -3.07
N GLY A 212 -7.55 -12.77 -3.22
CA GLY A 212 -7.65 -11.59 -4.08
C GLY A 212 -7.47 -10.31 -3.28
N TYR A 213 -6.55 -9.45 -3.72
CA TYR A 213 -6.34 -8.11 -3.19
C TYR A 213 -6.83 -7.07 -4.19
N LEU A 214 -7.87 -6.32 -3.82
CA LEU A 214 -8.38 -5.22 -4.64
C LEU A 214 -7.69 -3.91 -4.28
N SER A 215 -7.31 -3.14 -5.30
CA SER A 215 -6.79 -1.78 -5.13
C SER A 215 -7.88 -0.80 -4.70
N GLY A 216 -7.45 0.37 -4.22
CA GLY A 216 -8.38 1.48 -4.00
C GLY A 216 -9.13 1.77 -5.29
N THR A 217 -10.46 1.62 -5.26
CA THR A 217 -11.30 1.73 -6.45
C THR A 217 -12.19 2.97 -6.30
N ALA A 218 -12.08 3.88 -7.27
CA ALA A 218 -12.84 5.13 -7.31
C ALA A 218 -13.73 5.18 -8.55
N SER A 219 -14.50 6.27 -8.66
CA SER A 219 -15.36 6.58 -9.81
C SER A 219 -14.56 7.02 -11.03
N ILE A 220 -13.91 6.07 -11.69
CA ILE A 220 -13.06 6.30 -12.86
C ILE A 220 -13.50 5.40 -14.01
N CYS A 221 -13.60 5.96 -15.22
CA CYS A 221 -13.71 5.26 -16.50
C CYS A 221 -12.63 5.80 -17.46
N GLY A 222 -11.92 4.91 -18.15
CA GLY A 222 -10.65 5.26 -18.78
C GLY A 222 -9.67 5.78 -17.72
N HIS A 223 -9.30 7.04 -17.80
CA HIS A 223 -8.52 7.75 -16.77
C HIS A 223 -9.30 8.91 -16.13
N GLU A 224 -10.56 9.13 -16.53
CA GLU A 224 -11.34 10.31 -16.16
C GLU A 224 -12.27 10.05 -14.98
N THR A 225 -12.49 11.08 -14.17
CA THR A 225 -13.47 11.08 -13.07
C THR A 225 -14.89 11.09 -13.63
N VAL A 226 -15.72 10.15 -13.19
CA VAL A 226 -17.13 10.09 -13.54
C VAL A 226 -17.97 10.61 -12.38
N GLY A 227 -18.98 11.44 -12.66
CA GLY A 227 -19.90 11.95 -11.64
C GLY A 227 -19.29 13.01 -10.71
N GLU A 228 -18.42 13.87 -11.22
CA GLU A 228 -17.88 15.00 -10.43
C GLU A 228 -19.01 15.83 -9.80
N GLY A 229 -18.92 16.09 -8.50
CA GLY A 229 -19.96 16.79 -7.72
C GLY A 229 -21.19 15.94 -7.36
N ASP A 230 -21.27 14.67 -7.77
CA ASP A 230 -22.42 13.79 -7.56
C ASP A 230 -21.98 12.47 -6.87
N VAL A 231 -22.09 12.45 -5.54
CA VAL A 231 -21.65 11.31 -4.73
C VAL A 231 -22.40 10.01 -5.06
N VAL A 232 -23.66 10.11 -5.50
CA VAL A 232 -24.46 8.93 -5.85
C VAL A 232 -23.91 8.30 -7.12
N LYS A 233 -23.68 9.10 -8.17
CA LYS A 233 -23.04 8.61 -9.41
C LYS A 233 -21.63 8.08 -9.17
N GLN A 234 -20.88 8.73 -8.29
CA GLN A 234 -19.53 8.25 -7.94
C GLN A 234 -19.58 6.88 -7.26
N LEU A 235 -20.53 6.68 -6.35
CA LEU A 235 -20.72 5.40 -5.70
C LEU A 235 -21.17 4.33 -6.70
N GLU A 236 -22.10 4.65 -7.60
CA GLU A 236 -22.56 3.73 -8.64
C GLU A 236 -21.42 3.24 -9.54
N MET A 237 -20.61 4.16 -10.06
CA MET A 237 -19.46 3.82 -10.90
C MET A 237 -18.39 3.06 -10.10
N THR A 238 -18.13 3.46 -8.85
CA THR A 238 -17.20 2.74 -7.97
C THR A 238 -17.64 1.29 -7.77
N MET A 239 -18.92 1.06 -7.47
CA MET A 239 -19.47 -0.28 -7.28
C MET A 239 -19.50 -1.08 -8.58
N ALA A 240 -19.73 -0.46 -9.74
CA ALA A 240 -19.63 -1.12 -11.03
C ALA A 240 -18.20 -1.62 -11.31
N ASN A 241 -17.20 -0.77 -11.03
CA ASN A 241 -15.79 -1.16 -11.13
C ASN A 241 -15.44 -2.31 -10.17
N ILE A 242 -15.84 -2.22 -8.90
CA ILE A 242 -15.57 -3.28 -7.91
C ILE A 242 -16.17 -4.62 -8.36
N ARG A 243 -17.44 -4.64 -8.77
CA ARG A 243 -18.11 -5.89 -9.22
C ARG A 243 -17.36 -6.53 -10.38
N LEU A 244 -16.97 -5.73 -11.38
CA LEU A 244 -16.22 -6.22 -12.53
C LEU A 244 -14.86 -6.81 -12.14
N MET A 245 -14.21 -6.25 -11.11
CA MET A 245 -12.95 -6.79 -10.61
C MET A 245 -13.11 -8.06 -9.78
N MET A 246 -14.24 -8.23 -9.09
CA MET A 246 -14.52 -9.43 -8.30
C MET A 246 -14.83 -10.67 -9.16
N GLU A 247 -15.04 -10.51 -10.47
CA GLU A 247 -15.21 -11.62 -11.42
C GLU A 247 -13.89 -12.23 -11.90
N LYS A 248 -12.74 -11.67 -11.47
CA LYS A 248 -11.39 -12.15 -11.79
C LYS A 248 -10.90 -13.20 -10.80
#